data_AF-A0A162LNJ3-F1
#
_entry.id   AF-A0A162LNJ3-F1
#
_cell.length_a   1.000
_cell.length_b   1.000
_cell.length_c   1.000
_cell.angle_alpha   90.00
_cell.angle_beta   90.00
_cell.angle_gamma   90.00
#
_symmetry.space_group_name_H-M   'P 1'
#
loop_
_entity.id
_entity.type
_entity.pdbx_description
1 polymer ?
#
loop_
_entity_poly.entity_id
_entity_poly.type
_entity_poly.pdbx_seq_one_letter_code
_entity_poly.pdbx_strand_id
1 'polypeptide(L)'
;MIPIYEAEVAKINHTRKQDGLEEMQEMPLARVTSQRLCRRCRGPADYRCRTCWSFYCSSECKKRDAAAHVFTCRMPNRPNDVDFLRLVIRKVSREVKSEDEERMHNAFTYLFSDDHICRTFGFNNCADRLQVLNLICLYGTLFARVRPAVRALHEELEASTLVQFMLTFCKLERDIASLRNTKECSCVSWFLGWSPDTFPVPNMDQEQYDIWIAAASSAFASLNVDQLFKAEYQFSRSQRDVLDLYIAIQPTLWRLPDATTSTWIKFGFCHCRSFSQRVQLAKHYLSLATSGATFDDIVAAYEALRIPELMHARGLDISKLESQGVVPRRPGPCEYSVFRLMISVEHALSGRFCDCFRVHEQRECHRPFETHLEREGDLNFGFHLTSSWEKWQLLNFYKYIFRQRSFDARRMARAVDDADRDSLEAYLESLDPGMRKRLHLAAAPLSQ
;
A
#
# COMPACT_ATOMS: atom_id res chain seq x y z
N MET A 1 12.13 22.15 -8.84
CA MET A 1 10.78 22.22 -8.21
C MET A 1 9.74 22.30 -9.31
N ILE A 2 9.01 21.21 -9.56
CA ILE A 2 7.90 21.18 -10.50
C ILE A 2 6.64 21.42 -9.65
N PRO A 3 5.85 22.49 -9.87
CA PRO A 3 4.63 22.77 -9.11
C PRO A 3 3.69 21.57 -9.09
N ILE A 4 2.97 21.37 -7.98
CA ILE A 4 2.02 20.24 -7.76
C ILE A 4 1.09 20.03 -8.96
N TYR A 5 0.66 21.11 -9.62
CA TYR A 5 -0.13 21.08 -10.84
C TYR A 5 0.56 20.36 -12.02
N GLU A 6 1.85 20.60 -12.25
CA GLU A 6 2.61 19.94 -13.31
C GLU A 6 2.88 18.47 -13.00
N ALA A 7 3.03 18.10 -11.72
CA ALA A 7 3.14 16.70 -11.29
C ALA A 7 1.81 15.94 -11.48
N GLU A 8 0.67 16.59 -11.20
CA GLU A 8 -0.65 16.04 -11.49
C GLU A 8 -0.90 15.91 -12.99
N VAL A 9 -0.57 16.93 -13.78
CA VAL A 9 -0.66 16.90 -15.25
C VAL A 9 0.22 15.79 -15.81
N ALA A 10 1.45 15.61 -15.31
CA ALA A 10 2.35 14.53 -15.72
C ALA A 10 1.82 13.14 -15.34
N LYS A 11 1.30 12.96 -14.12
CA LYS A 11 0.66 11.71 -13.68
C LYS A 11 -0.56 11.38 -14.54
N ILE A 12 -1.40 12.37 -14.82
CA ILE A 12 -2.59 12.22 -15.66
C ILE A 12 -2.18 11.89 -17.11
N ASN A 13 -1.20 12.59 -17.68
CA ASN A 13 -0.69 12.32 -19.03
C ASN A 13 -0.07 10.93 -19.12
N HIS A 14 0.66 10.50 -18.11
CA HIS A 14 1.21 9.15 -18.03
C HIS A 14 0.11 8.09 -18.04
N THR A 15 -0.92 8.22 -17.20
CA THR A 15 -2.06 7.29 -17.20
C THR A 15 -2.84 7.35 -18.52
N ARG A 16 -3.04 8.53 -19.11
CA ARG A 16 -3.69 8.70 -20.41
C ARG A 16 -2.92 7.99 -21.52
N LYS A 17 -1.60 8.11 -21.53
CA LYS A 17 -0.72 7.40 -22.48
C LYS A 17 -0.82 5.88 -22.32
N GLN A 18 -0.88 5.36 -21.09
CA GLN A 18 -1.14 3.93 -20.82
C GLN A 18 -2.50 3.46 -21.36
N ASP A 19 -3.48 4.37 -21.42
CA ASP A 19 -4.83 4.11 -21.93
C ASP A 19 -4.97 4.33 -23.45
N GLY A 20 -3.88 4.62 -24.17
CA GLY A 20 -3.91 4.94 -25.60
C GLY A 20 -4.59 6.27 -25.92
N LEU A 21 -4.66 7.16 -24.92
CA LEU A 21 -5.20 8.51 -25.04
C LEU A 21 -4.05 9.51 -25.20
N GLU A 22 -4.29 10.56 -25.98
CA GLU A 22 -3.40 11.71 -26.11
C GLU A 22 -3.17 12.41 -24.76
N GLU A 23 -2.08 13.17 -24.61
CA GLU A 23 -1.84 13.96 -23.39
C GLU A 23 -2.95 14.98 -23.14
N MET A 24 -3.10 15.52 -21.92
CA MET A 24 -4.18 16.45 -21.58
C MET A 24 -4.24 17.69 -22.49
N GLN A 25 -3.09 18.16 -22.97
CA GLN A 25 -3.00 19.32 -23.86
C GLN A 25 -2.97 18.95 -25.35
N GLU A 26 -2.92 17.67 -25.69
CA GLU A 26 -2.88 17.21 -27.07
C GLU A 26 -4.29 16.89 -27.59
N MET A 27 -4.47 17.03 -28.90
CA MET A 27 -5.68 16.58 -29.59
C MET A 27 -5.48 15.15 -30.09
N PRO A 28 -6.52 14.30 -30.08
CA PRO A 28 -6.42 12.96 -30.65
C PRO A 28 -5.98 13.05 -32.12
N LEU A 29 -4.94 12.31 -32.48
CA LEU A 29 -4.51 12.21 -33.88
C LEU A 29 -5.69 11.70 -34.72
N ALA A 30 -5.96 12.37 -35.84
CA ALA A 30 -6.92 11.91 -36.85
C ALA A 30 -6.35 10.67 -37.58
N ARG A 31 -6.20 9.55 -36.88
CA ARG A 31 -5.88 8.26 -37.49
C ARG A 31 -7.02 7.29 -37.29
N VAL A 32 -7.42 6.73 -38.43
CA VAL A 32 -8.33 5.62 -38.59
C VAL A 32 -7.62 4.37 -38.10
N THR A 33 -7.90 3.90 -36.87
CA THR A 33 -7.47 2.57 -36.41
C THR A 33 -8.69 1.68 -36.21
N SER A 34 -8.52 0.46 -36.70
CA SER A 34 -9.53 -0.45 -37.24
C SER A 34 -10.23 -1.35 -36.23
N GLN A 35 -10.17 -1.07 -34.93
CA GLN A 35 -11.07 -1.69 -33.95
C GLN A 35 -11.12 -0.87 -32.66
N ARG A 36 -12.27 -0.22 -32.42
CA ARG A 36 -12.56 0.46 -31.16
C ARG A 36 -12.87 -0.62 -30.13
N LEU A 37 -12.08 -0.72 -29.06
CA LEU A 37 -12.28 -1.72 -28.01
C LEU A 37 -12.84 -1.08 -26.73
N CYS A 38 -13.67 -1.83 -26.02
CA CYS A 38 -14.28 -1.39 -24.79
C CYS A 38 -13.24 -1.29 -23.68
N ARG A 39 -13.14 -0.13 -23.04
CA ARG A 39 -12.23 0.10 -21.93
C ARG A 39 -12.39 -0.89 -20.77
N ARG A 40 -13.60 -1.38 -20.54
CA ARG A 40 -13.91 -2.32 -19.45
C ARG A 40 -13.70 -3.78 -19.83
N CYS A 41 -14.35 -4.26 -20.88
CA CYS A 41 -14.39 -5.69 -21.21
C CYS A 41 -13.57 -6.06 -22.45
N ARG A 42 -12.93 -5.07 -23.09
CA ARG A 42 -12.12 -5.21 -24.30
C ARG A 42 -12.84 -5.74 -25.55
N GLY A 43 -14.16 -5.97 -25.51
CA GLY A 43 -14.96 -6.29 -26.70
C GLY A 43 -15.14 -5.09 -27.66
N PRO A 44 -15.67 -5.29 -28.87
CA PRO A 44 -15.93 -4.22 -29.84
C PRO A 44 -16.77 -3.07 -29.24
N ALA A 45 -16.41 -1.83 -29.54
CA ALA A 45 -16.96 -0.65 -28.87
C ALA A 45 -17.47 0.42 -29.83
N ASP A 46 -18.78 0.65 -29.75
CA ASP A 46 -19.47 1.69 -30.51
C ASP A 46 -19.90 2.88 -29.64
N TYR A 47 -19.85 2.75 -28.30
CA TYR A 47 -20.13 3.84 -27.38
C TYR A 47 -18.86 4.61 -27.02
N ARG A 48 -18.98 5.93 -26.87
CA ARG A 48 -17.87 6.78 -26.40
C ARG A 48 -18.25 7.62 -25.20
N CYS A 49 -17.29 7.88 -24.32
CA CYS A 49 -17.41 8.95 -23.34
C CYS A 49 -17.47 10.28 -24.08
N ARG A 50 -18.47 11.12 -23.79
CA ARG A 50 -18.66 12.39 -24.51
C ARG A 50 -17.52 13.38 -24.26
N THR A 51 -16.79 13.21 -23.16
CA THR A 51 -15.85 14.22 -22.68
C THR A 51 -14.39 13.90 -22.97
N CYS A 52 -13.98 12.64 -22.86
CA CYS A 52 -12.60 12.21 -23.14
C CYS A 52 -12.50 11.19 -24.29
N TRP A 53 -13.64 10.86 -24.90
CA TRP A 53 -13.76 9.98 -26.06
C TRP A 53 -13.28 8.53 -25.89
N SER A 54 -13.03 8.08 -24.65
CA SER A 54 -12.80 6.66 -24.35
C SER A 54 -13.96 5.77 -24.81
N PHE A 55 -13.64 4.61 -25.40
CA PHE A 55 -14.59 3.70 -26.02
C PHE A 55 -15.14 2.62 -25.07
N TYR A 56 -16.41 2.28 -25.21
CA TYR A 56 -17.13 1.25 -24.45
C TYR A 56 -18.03 0.42 -25.38
N CYS A 57 -18.23 -0.86 -25.09
CA CYS A 57 -19.18 -1.70 -25.84
C CYS A 57 -20.64 -1.40 -25.50
N SER A 58 -20.90 -0.79 -24.34
CA SER A 58 -22.25 -0.49 -23.87
C SER A 58 -22.26 0.64 -22.84
N SER A 59 -23.43 1.25 -22.63
CA SER A 59 -23.69 2.17 -21.53
C SER A 59 -23.47 1.54 -20.16
N GLU A 60 -23.72 0.24 -20.01
CA GLU A 60 -23.56 -0.54 -18.79
C GLU A 60 -22.08 -0.68 -18.45
N CYS A 61 -21.24 -1.03 -19.43
CA CYS A 61 -19.79 -1.08 -19.23
C CYS A 61 -19.24 0.30 -18.86
N LYS A 62 -19.73 1.38 -19.50
CA LYS A 62 -19.38 2.75 -19.12
C LYS A 62 -19.81 3.09 -17.68
N LYS A 63 -21.06 2.82 -17.30
CA LYS A 63 -21.58 3.10 -15.95
C LYS A 63 -20.80 2.35 -14.88
N ARG A 64 -20.48 1.08 -15.12
CA ARG A 64 -19.75 0.26 -14.16
C ARG A 64 -18.26 0.64 -14.08
N ASP A 65 -17.69 1.21 -15.14
CA ASP A 65 -16.30 1.74 -15.17
C ASP A 65 -16.22 3.19 -14.69
N ALA A 66 -17.35 3.91 -14.60
CA ALA A 66 -17.41 5.34 -14.34
C ALA A 66 -16.62 5.76 -13.10
N ALA A 67 -16.68 4.97 -12.02
CA ALA A 67 -15.98 5.28 -10.77
C ALA A 67 -14.45 5.25 -10.91
N ALA A 68 -13.88 4.46 -11.81
CA ALA A 68 -12.44 4.44 -12.09
C ALA A 68 -12.08 5.41 -13.23
N HIS A 69 -12.90 5.41 -14.28
CA HIS A 69 -12.73 6.24 -15.47
C HIS A 69 -12.70 7.74 -15.16
N VAL A 70 -13.49 8.19 -14.19
CA VAL A 70 -13.64 9.60 -13.87
C VAL A 70 -12.32 10.24 -13.42
N PHE A 71 -11.37 9.45 -12.90
CA PHE A 71 -10.04 9.94 -12.50
C PHE A 71 -9.09 10.20 -13.68
N THR A 72 -9.37 9.66 -14.87
CA THR A 72 -8.56 9.82 -16.10
C THR A 72 -9.33 10.54 -17.23
N CYS A 73 -10.61 10.80 -17.02
CA CYS A 73 -11.49 11.46 -17.97
C CYS A 73 -11.34 12.99 -17.90
N ARG A 74 -11.40 13.66 -19.06
CA ARG A 74 -11.46 15.14 -19.19
C ARG A 74 -12.79 15.77 -18.74
N MET A 75 -13.56 15.11 -17.87
CA MET A 75 -14.87 15.66 -17.47
C MET A 75 -14.70 16.98 -16.72
N PRO A 76 -15.47 18.03 -17.05
CA PRO A 76 -15.66 19.11 -16.09
C PRO A 76 -16.31 18.50 -14.84
N ASN A 77 -15.86 18.93 -13.66
CA ASN A 77 -16.20 18.35 -12.34
C ASN A 77 -15.62 16.95 -12.11
N ARG A 78 -14.28 16.85 -12.17
CA ARG A 78 -13.54 15.67 -11.70
C ARG A 78 -13.84 15.45 -10.21
N PRO A 79 -13.91 14.18 -9.73
CA PRO A 79 -14.01 13.89 -8.31
C PRO A 79 -12.87 14.58 -7.57
N ASN A 80 -13.23 15.32 -6.53
CA ASN A 80 -12.28 16.00 -5.68
C ASN A 80 -11.83 15.06 -4.54
N ASP A 81 -10.99 15.59 -3.66
CA ASP A 81 -10.46 14.84 -2.51
C ASP A 81 -11.57 14.33 -1.59
N VAL A 82 -12.71 15.03 -1.52
CA VAL A 82 -13.87 14.62 -0.71
C VAL A 82 -14.59 13.42 -1.34
N ASP A 83 -14.72 13.38 -2.67
CA ASP A 83 -15.24 12.19 -3.36
C ASP A 83 -14.35 10.98 -3.11
N PHE A 84 -13.02 11.17 -3.15
CA PHE A 84 -12.06 10.11 -2.87
C PHE A 84 -12.13 9.67 -1.40
N LEU A 85 -12.17 10.61 -0.45
CA LEU A 85 -12.40 10.31 0.96
C LEU A 85 -13.67 9.47 1.14
N ARG A 86 -14.78 9.84 0.49
CA ARG A 86 -16.03 9.07 0.59
C ARG A 86 -15.86 7.62 0.15
N LEU A 87 -15.08 7.37 -0.91
CA LEU A 87 -14.76 6.03 -1.37
C LEU A 87 -13.90 5.28 -0.35
N VAL A 88 -12.88 5.94 0.21
CA VAL A 88 -12.00 5.38 1.24
C VAL A 88 -12.81 5.01 2.49
N ILE A 89 -13.57 5.94 3.04
CA ILE A 89 -14.42 5.73 4.22
C ILE A 89 -15.39 4.58 4.00
N ARG A 90 -16.06 4.52 2.84
CA ARG A 90 -16.99 3.42 2.52
C ARG A 90 -16.30 2.07 2.48
N LYS A 91 -15.12 1.99 1.86
CA LYS A 91 -14.35 0.76 1.77
C LYS A 91 -13.87 0.32 3.15
N VAL A 92 -13.18 1.20 3.86
CA VAL A 92 -12.60 0.91 5.19
C VAL A 92 -13.70 0.56 6.20
N SER A 93 -14.81 1.31 6.24
CA SER A 93 -15.93 1.03 7.14
C SER A 93 -16.56 -0.34 6.92
N ARG A 94 -16.53 -0.87 5.69
CA ARG A 94 -17.05 -2.20 5.40
C ARG A 94 -16.12 -3.29 5.92
N GLU A 95 -14.81 -3.11 5.75
CA GLU A 95 -13.82 -4.08 6.18
C GLU A 95 -13.64 -4.09 7.72
N VAL A 96 -13.64 -2.91 8.36
CA VAL A 96 -13.51 -2.79 9.84
C VAL A 96 -14.68 -3.41 10.60
N LYS A 97 -15.88 -3.46 9.99
CA LYS A 97 -17.05 -4.12 10.59
C LYS A 97 -16.94 -5.65 10.62
N SER A 98 -15.96 -6.23 9.93
CA SER A 98 -15.69 -7.65 10.03
C SER A 98 -14.85 -7.92 11.29
N GLU A 99 -15.14 -9.01 11.99
CA GLU A 99 -14.30 -9.53 13.09
C GLU A 99 -12.96 -10.14 12.58
N ASP A 100 -12.64 -9.92 11.30
CA ASP A 100 -11.48 -10.45 10.62
C ASP A 100 -10.30 -9.46 10.72
N GLU A 101 -9.30 -9.81 11.53
CA GLU A 101 -8.10 -9.00 11.75
C GLU A 101 -7.33 -8.70 10.44
N GLU A 102 -7.35 -9.60 9.46
CA GLU A 102 -6.66 -9.41 8.18
C GLU A 102 -7.35 -8.33 7.35
N ARG A 103 -8.68 -8.34 7.31
CA ARG A 103 -9.46 -7.31 6.63
C ARG A 103 -9.25 -5.94 7.28
N MET A 104 -9.23 -5.88 8.60
CA MET A 104 -8.95 -4.65 9.31
C MET A 104 -7.54 -4.13 9.01
N HIS A 105 -6.51 -4.98 9.07
CA HIS A 105 -5.14 -4.62 8.69
C HIS A 105 -5.07 -4.10 7.25
N ASN A 106 -5.67 -4.80 6.29
CA ASN A 106 -5.69 -4.38 4.88
C ASN A 106 -6.42 -3.05 4.66
N ALA A 107 -7.46 -2.77 5.45
CA ALA A 107 -8.20 -1.52 5.38
C ALA A 107 -7.36 -0.33 5.85
N PHE A 108 -6.61 -0.49 6.94
CA PHE A 108 -5.70 0.53 7.45
C PHE A 108 -4.54 0.76 6.48
N THR A 109 -3.94 -0.30 5.94
CA THR A 109 -2.91 -0.20 4.90
C THR A 109 -3.43 0.54 3.66
N TYR A 110 -4.69 0.34 3.28
CA TYR A 110 -5.30 1.08 2.18
C TYR A 110 -5.51 2.57 2.52
N LEU A 111 -6.01 2.90 3.71
CA LEU A 111 -6.18 4.27 4.16
C LEU A 111 -4.84 5.04 4.15
N PHE A 112 -3.81 4.49 4.79
CA PHE A 112 -2.49 5.11 4.90
C PHE A 112 -1.63 5.02 3.63
N SER A 113 -2.19 4.52 2.52
CA SER A 113 -1.46 4.50 1.24
C SER A 113 -1.53 5.82 0.47
N ASP A 114 -2.41 6.74 0.89
CA ASP A 114 -2.60 8.05 0.28
C ASP A 114 -2.29 9.16 1.29
N ASP A 115 -1.04 9.64 1.26
CA ASP A 115 -0.52 10.64 2.19
C ASP A 115 -1.30 11.97 2.12
N HIS A 116 -1.69 12.37 0.91
CA HIS A 116 -2.46 13.59 0.69
C HIS A 116 -3.79 13.52 1.41
N ILE A 117 -4.57 12.46 1.17
CA ILE A 117 -5.87 12.26 1.83
C ILE A 117 -5.73 12.18 3.34
N CYS A 118 -4.68 11.53 3.83
CA CYS A 118 -4.43 11.46 5.26
C CYS A 118 -4.19 12.85 5.88
N ARG A 119 -3.37 13.70 5.24
CA ARG A 119 -3.08 15.07 5.69
C ARG A 119 -4.25 16.02 5.53
N THR A 120 -4.96 15.95 4.40
CA THR A 120 -6.13 16.79 4.11
C THR A 120 -7.24 16.58 5.13
N PHE A 121 -7.44 15.35 5.60
CA PHE A 121 -8.56 14.98 6.46
C PHE A 121 -8.14 14.58 7.89
N GLY A 122 -6.90 14.87 8.30
CA GLY A 122 -6.46 14.77 9.70
C GLY A 122 -6.17 13.37 10.22
N PHE A 123 -6.01 12.37 9.34
CA PHE A 123 -5.61 11.01 9.76
C PHE A 123 -4.16 10.97 10.24
N ASN A 124 -3.31 11.92 9.84
CA ASN A 124 -1.95 12.06 10.32
C ASN A 124 -1.84 12.49 11.80
N ASN A 125 -2.89 13.14 12.33
CA ASN A 125 -2.97 13.53 13.75
C ASN A 125 -3.43 12.40 14.68
N CYS A 126 -3.83 11.25 14.13
CA CYS A 126 -4.32 10.15 14.97
C CYS A 126 -3.12 9.44 15.60
N ALA A 127 -3.07 9.32 16.94
CA ALA A 127 -1.96 8.68 17.65
C ALA A 127 -2.10 7.14 17.77
N ASP A 128 -3.30 6.61 17.52
CA ASP A 128 -3.58 5.18 17.64
C ASP A 128 -4.74 4.74 16.72
N ARG A 129 -4.96 3.41 16.64
CA ARG A 129 -6.02 2.83 15.81
C ARG A 129 -7.42 3.26 16.22
N LEU A 130 -7.69 3.46 17.51
CA LEU A 130 -9.02 3.87 17.97
C LEU A 130 -9.36 5.28 17.49
N GLN A 131 -8.39 6.19 17.49
CA GLN A 131 -8.54 7.53 16.95
C GLN A 131 -8.82 7.51 15.44
N VAL A 132 -8.08 6.69 14.69
CA VAL A 132 -8.34 6.48 13.25
C VAL A 132 -9.76 5.97 13.02
N LEU A 133 -10.22 5.00 13.82
CA LEU A 133 -11.59 4.46 13.74
C LEU A 133 -12.65 5.51 14.10
N ASN A 134 -12.40 6.35 15.11
CA ASN A 134 -13.29 7.44 15.46
C ASN A 134 -13.41 8.45 14.30
N LEU A 135 -12.30 8.81 13.67
CA LEU A 135 -12.31 9.73 12.53
C LEU A 135 -13.02 9.12 11.30
N ILE A 136 -12.81 7.82 11.01
CA ILE A 136 -13.56 7.10 9.98
C ILE A 136 -15.07 7.13 10.28
N CYS A 137 -15.43 6.87 11.53
CA CYS A 137 -16.82 6.86 11.99
C CYS A 137 -17.46 8.27 11.87
N LEU A 138 -16.71 9.31 12.21
CA LEU A 138 -17.14 10.70 12.12
C LEU A 138 -17.44 11.09 10.67
N TYR A 139 -16.48 10.90 9.75
CA TYR A 139 -16.71 11.17 8.33
C TYR A 139 -17.82 10.30 7.75
N GLY A 140 -17.91 9.03 8.14
CA GLY A 140 -19.02 8.15 7.74
C GLY A 140 -20.39 8.68 8.16
N THR A 141 -20.49 9.21 9.38
CA THR A 141 -21.71 9.82 9.92
C THR A 141 -22.05 11.12 9.20
N LEU A 142 -21.04 11.95 8.95
CA LEU A 142 -21.18 13.21 8.21
C LEU A 142 -21.71 12.96 6.79
N PHE A 143 -21.12 12.01 6.05
CA PHE A 143 -21.61 11.61 4.73
C PHE A 143 -23.04 11.05 4.74
N ALA A 144 -23.47 10.44 5.84
CA ALA A 144 -24.82 9.89 5.96
C ALA A 144 -25.87 10.96 6.28
N ARG A 145 -25.51 11.99 7.07
CA ARG A 145 -26.45 12.97 7.64
C ARG A 145 -26.47 14.31 6.91
N VAL A 146 -25.36 14.76 6.35
CA VAL A 146 -25.28 16.04 5.63
C VAL A 146 -25.66 15.83 4.16
N ARG A 147 -26.53 16.68 3.61
CA ARG A 147 -26.90 16.62 2.19
C ARG A 147 -26.89 18.02 1.56
N PRO A 148 -26.07 18.28 0.52
CA PRO A 148 -25.07 17.39 -0.08
C PRO A 148 -23.70 17.41 0.67
N ALA A 149 -23.35 16.33 1.38
CA ALA A 149 -22.12 16.24 2.16
C ALA A 149 -20.83 16.52 1.36
N VAL A 150 -20.70 15.97 0.15
CA VAL A 150 -19.49 16.13 -0.66
C VAL A 150 -19.23 17.59 -1.00
N ARG A 151 -20.29 18.30 -1.41
CA ARG A 151 -20.18 19.72 -1.76
C ARG A 151 -19.86 20.56 -0.52
N ALA A 152 -20.57 20.35 0.58
CA ALA A 152 -20.35 21.07 1.83
C ALA A 152 -18.90 20.90 2.32
N LEU A 153 -18.41 19.65 2.41
CA LEU A 153 -17.03 19.39 2.83
C LEU A 153 -15.99 20.00 1.88
N HIS A 154 -16.26 20.05 0.58
CA HIS A 154 -15.33 20.64 -0.38
C HIS A 154 -15.28 22.16 -0.25
N GLU A 155 -16.44 22.81 -0.09
CA GLU A 155 -16.53 24.26 0.15
C GLU A 155 -15.77 24.65 1.44
N GLU A 156 -15.93 23.88 2.51
CA GLU A 156 -15.25 24.12 3.80
C GLU A 156 -13.75 23.80 3.73
N LEU A 157 -13.33 22.86 2.88
CA LEU A 157 -11.92 22.59 2.62
C LEU A 157 -11.26 23.75 1.88
N GLU A 158 -11.87 24.25 0.80
CA GLU A 158 -11.39 25.40 0.03
C GLU A 158 -11.35 26.68 0.88
N ALA A 159 -12.32 26.84 1.79
CA ALA A 159 -12.39 27.96 2.72
C ALA A 159 -11.43 27.83 3.93
N SER A 160 -10.70 26.72 4.07
CA SER A 160 -9.85 26.42 5.24
C SER A 160 -10.62 26.43 6.58
N THR A 161 -11.90 26.06 6.56
CA THR A 161 -12.81 26.06 7.73
C THR A 161 -13.27 24.65 8.11
N LEU A 162 -12.71 23.61 7.49
CA LEU A 162 -13.10 22.21 7.67
C LEU A 162 -13.13 21.75 9.15
N VAL A 163 -12.12 22.07 9.96
CA VAL A 163 -12.10 21.73 11.39
C VAL A 163 -13.27 22.37 12.15
N GLN A 164 -13.60 23.63 11.85
CA GLN A 164 -14.69 24.37 12.49
C GLN A 164 -16.06 23.81 12.07
N PHE A 165 -16.18 23.44 10.80
CA PHE A 165 -17.35 22.74 10.28
C PHE A 165 -17.58 21.41 11.01
N MET A 166 -16.52 20.60 11.15
CA MET A 166 -16.58 19.31 11.86
C MET A 166 -16.95 19.49 13.34
N LEU A 167 -16.41 20.51 14.02
CA LEU A 167 -16.76 20.83 15.41
C LEU A 167 -18.25 21.22 15.54
N THR A 168 -18.74 22.04 14.61
CA THR A 168 -20.14 22.46 14.59
C THR A 168 -21.08 21.28 14.33
N PHE A 169 -20.72 20.41 13.39
CA PHE A 169 -21.42 19.15 13.14
C PHE A 169 -21.47 18.27 14.40
N CYS A 170 -20.34 18.09 15.08
CA CYS A 170 -20.29 17.27 16.30
C CYS A 170 -21.16 17.84 17.43
N LYS A 171 -21.16 19.17 17.64
CA LYS A 171 -22.03 19.82 18.63
C LYS A 171 -23.51 19.57 18.32
N LEU A 172 -23.90 19.72 17.05
CA LEU A 172 -25.27 19.44 16.61
C LEU A 172 -25.66 17.96 16.83
N GLU A 173 -24.76 17.03 16.52
CA GLU A 173 -25.01 15.60 16.73
C GLU A 173 -25.21 15.24 18.20
N ARG A 174 -24.44 15.87 19.11
CA ARG A 174 -24.61 15.76 20.56
C ARG A 174 -25.99 16.26 20.99
N ASP A 175 -26.38 17.44 20.53
CA ASP A 175 -27.66 18.05 20.86
C ASP A 175 -28.83 17.18 20.37
N ILE A 176 -28.74 16.64 19.15
CA ILE A 176 -29.71 15.70 18.60
C ILE A 176 -29.80 14.42 19.45
N ALA A 177 -28.66 13.86 19.88
CA ALA A 177 -28.65 12.66 20.70
C ALA A 177 -29.33 12.90 22.06
N SER A 178 -29.06 14.04 22.68
CA SER A 178 -29.68 14.51 23.92
C SER A 178 -31.19 14.67 23.77
N LEU A 179 -31.65 15.40 22.75
CA LEU A 179 -33.08 15.63 22.47
C LEU A 179 -33.85 14.33 22.20
N ARG A 180 -33.20 13.33 21.58
CA ARG A 180 -33.81 12.04 21.27
C ARG A 180 -33.69 11.02 22.40
N ASN A 181 -33.04 11.37 23.51
CA ASN A 181 -32.69 10.44 24.59
C ASN A 181 -31.98 9.17 24.07
N THR A 182 -31.07 9.37 23.12
CA THR A 182 -30.26 8.29 22.51
C THR A 182 -28.80 8.43 22.90
N LYS A 183 -28.07 7.31 22.93
CA LYS A 183 -26.63 7.32 23.24
C LYS A 183 -25.86 8.07 22.14
N GLU A 184 -25.04 9.05 22.54
CA GLU A 184 -24.10 9.75 21.67
C GLU A 184 -23.08 8.76 21.07
N CYS A 185 -22.68 8.97 19.82
CA CYS A 185 -21.62 8.18 19.20
C CYS A 185 -20.26 8.56 19.79
N SER A 186 -19.42 7.56 20.12
CA SER A 186 -18.11 7.80 20.75
C SER A 186 -17.18 8.69 19.92
N CYS A 187 -17.31 8.70 18.58
CA CYS A 187 -16.51 9.57 17.71
C CYS A 187 -16.84 11.05 17.89
N VAL A 188 -18.08 11.38 18.27
CA VAL A 188 -18.52 12.77 18.53
C VAL A 188 -17.91 13.26 19.84
N SER A 189 -18.02 12.47 20.91
CA SER A 189 -17.40 12.80 22.20
C SER A 189 -15.88 12.92 22.07
N TRP A 190 -15.26 11.99 21.33
CA TRP A 190 -13.82 12.00 21.05
C TRP A 190 -13.41 13.29 20.33
N PHE A 191 -14.06 13.64 19.21
CA PHE A 191 -13.66 14.81 18.42
C PHE A 191 -13.85 16.13 19.18
N LEU A 192 -14.92 16.25 19.96
CA LEU A 192 -15.17 17.42 20.81
C LEU A 192 -14.23 17.54 22.01
N GLY A 193 -13.46 16.50 22.32
CA GLY A 193 -12.40 16.55 23.32
C GLY A 193 -11.12 17.25 22.86
N TRP A 194 -10.98 17.52 21.56
CA TRP A 194 -9.81 18.18 20.96
C TRP A 194 -10.03 19.66 20.71
N SER A 195 -8.93 20.44 20.72
CA SER A 195 -8.93 21.81 20.23
C SER A 195 -8.47 21.87 18.77
N PRO A 196 -8.90 22.88 17.98
CA PRO A 196 -8.37 23.10 16.63
C PRO A 196 -6.84 23.18 16.56
N ASP A 197 -6.21 23.73 17.60
CA ASP A 197 -4.75 23.88 17.69
C ASP A 197 -4.03 22.54 17.91
N THR A 198 -4.69 21.58 18.58
CA THR A 198 -4.10 20.26 18.90
C THR A 198 -4.47 19.19 17.89
N PHE A 199 -5.49 19.43 17.05
CA PHE A 199 -5.91 18.54 15.98
C PHE A 199 -6.25 19.36 14.73
N PRO A 200 -5.25 19.94 14.05
CA PRO A 200 -5.48 20.78 12.87
C PRO A 200 -5.98 19.94 11.68
N VAL A 201 -6.99 20.41 10.96
CA VAL A 201 -7.50 19.75 9.74
C VAL A 201 -7.83 20.81 8.69
N PRO A 202 -7.15 20.82 7.52
CA PRO A 202 -6.06 19.92 7.11
C PRO A 202 -4.75 20.16 7.91
N ASN A 203 -3.87 19.16 7.93
CA ASN A 203 -2.51 19.29 8.49
C ASN A 203 -1.47 18.88 7.45
N MET A 204 -1.15 19.83 6.56
CA MET A 204 -0.21 19.60 5.47
C MET A 204 1.25 19.68 5.91
N ASP A 205 1.55 20.43 6.97
CA ASP A 205 2.91 20.77 7.38
C ASP A 205 3.57 19.71 8.28
N GLN A 206 2.78 18.82 8.89
CA GLN A 206 3.31 17.80 9.80
C GLN A 206 4.18 16.76 9.07
N GLU A 207 5.49 16.74 9.32
CA GLU A 207 6.39 15.82 8.60
C GLU A 207 6.10 14.33 8.89
N GLN A 208 5.78 13.99 10.15
CA GLN A 208 5.60 12.63 10.63
C GLN A 208 4.24 12.43 11.27
N TYR A 209 3.63 11.27 11.05
CA TYR A 209 2.30 10.93 11.58
C TYR A 209 2.38 10.56 13.06
N ASP A 210 1.40 10.98 13.86
CA ASP A 210 1.38 10.74 15.31
C ASP A 210 1.34 9.26 15.67
N ILE A 211 0.61 8.44 14.90
CA ILE A 211 0.57 6.97 15.10
C ILE A 211 1.96 6.33 14.93
N TRP A 212 2.81 6.90 14.07
CA TRP A 212 4.17 6.42 13.84
C TRP A 212 5.11 6.89 14.95
N ILE A 213 4.94 8.13 15.42
CA ILE A 213 5.67 8.65 16.59
C ILE A 213 5.34 7.80 17.82
N ALA A 214 4.06 7.54 18.08
CA ALA A 214 3.61 6.71 19.20
C ALA A 214 4.16 5.26 19.10
N ALA A 215 4.16 4.68 17.90
CA ALA A 215 4.77 3.38 17.66
C ALA A 215 6.30 3.41 17.88
N ALA A 216 6.99 4.47 17.46
CA ALA A 216 8.42 4.63 17.70
C ALA A 216 8.73 4.71 19.20
N SER A 217 8.02 5.55 19.95
CA SER A 217 8.18 5.66 21.40
C SER A 217 7.91 4.33 22.11
N SER A 218 6.85 3.62 21.73
CA SER A 218 6.54 2.30 22.32
C SER A 218 7.60 1.26 22.00
N ALA A 219 8.13 1.26 20.76
CA ALA A 219 9.20 0.36 20.37
C ALA A 219 10.49 0.65 21.16
N PHE A 220 10.88 1.92 21.29
CA PHE A 220 12.07 2.32 22.04
C PHE A 220 11.99 1.93 23.52
N ALA A 221 10.83 2.16 24.14
CA ALA A 221 10.57 1.71 25.50
C ALA A 221 10.65 0.18 25.63
N SER A 222 10.04 -0.56 24.69
CA SER A 222 10.05 -2.03 24.72
C SER A 222 11.45 -2.63 24.56
N LEU A 223 12.33 -1.96 23.80
CA LEU A 223 13.71 -2.38 23.58
C LEU A 223 14.70 -1.76 24.57
N ASN A 224 14.21 -0.92 25.50
CA ASN A 224 15.01 -0.17 26.47
C ASN A 224 16.13 0.67 25.82
N VAL A 225 15.80 1.38 24.72
CA VAL A 225 16.74 2.23 23.96
C VAL A 225 16.41 3.72 23.99
N ASP A 226 15.49 4.17 24.86
CA ASP A 226 15.07 5.58 24.93
C ASP A 226 16.24 6.54 25.18
N GLN A 227 17.25 6.11 25.93
CA GLN A 227 18.43 6.92 26.23
C GLN A 227 19.32 7.12 25.00
N LEU A 228 19.40 6.11 24.11
CA LEU A 228 20.19 6.20 22.88
C LEU A 228 19.58 7.22 21.92
N PHE A 229 18.25 7.25 21.81
CA PHE A 229 17.56 8.21 20.96
C PHE A 229 17.81 9.67 21.41
N LYS A 230 17.83 9.92 22.72
CA LYS A 230 18.08 11.25 23.29
C LYS A 230 19.52 11.75 23.11
N ALA A 231 20.47 10.84 22.87
CA ALA A 231 21.89 11.14 22.80
C ALA A 231 22.42 11.37 21.37
N GLU A 232 21.54 11.60 20.39
CA GLU A 232 21.89 11.67 18.95
C GLU A 232 22.69 10.45 18.47
N TYR A 233 22.41 9.29 19.05
CA TYR A 233 23.13 8.06 18.75
C TYR A 233 22.94 7.64 17.28
N GLN A 234 24.05 7.38 16.57
CA GLN A 234 24.00 6.89 15.20
C GLN A 234 23.84 5.36 15.17
N PHE A 235 22.62 4.91 14.90
CA PHE A 235 22.33 3.49 14.76
C PHE A 235 23.02 2.87 13.52
N SER A 236 23.62 1.69 13.72
CA SER A 236 24.10 0.83 12.64
C SER A 236 22.95 0.44 11.70
N ARG A 237 23.29 -0.11 10.54
CA ARG A 237 22.26 -0.60 9.60
C ARG A 237 21.40 -1.70 10.22
N SER A 238 22.01 -2.63 10.96
CA SER A 238 21.32 -3.74 11.61
C SER A 238 20.44 -3.26 12.76
N GLN A 239 20.93 -2.30 13.56
CA GLN A 239 20.13 -1.67 14.61
C GLN A 239 18.89 -0.99 14.03
N ARG A 240 19.03 -0.25 12.93
CA ARG A 240 17.88 0.34 12.22
C ARG A 240 16.92 -0.71 11.70
N ASP A 241 17.41 -1.79 11.09
CA ASP A 241 16.56 -2.88 10.60
C ASP A 241 15.70 -3.48 11.74
N VAL A 242 16.30 -3.72 12.92
CA VAL A 242 15.59 -4.23 14.10
C VAL A 242 14.57 -3.20 14.59
N LEU A 243 14.96 -1.95 14.75
CA LEU A 243 14.04 -0.89 15.17
C LEU A 243 12.86 -0.75 14.21
N ASP A 244 13.10 -0.73 12.89
CA ASP A 244 12.06 -0.64 11.86
C ASP A 244 11.04 -1.78 11.99
N LEU A 245 11.50 -3.01 12.28
CA LEU A 245 10.58 -4.11 12.56
C LEU A 245 9.73 -3.81 13.81
N TYR A 246 10.38 -3.50 14.93
CA TYR A 246 9.71 -3.32 16.21
C TYR A 246 8.72 -2.17 16.19
N ILE A 247 9.01 -1.09 15.47
CA ILE A 247 8.09 0.02 15.21
C ILE A 247 6.89 -0.47 14.40
N ALA A 248 7.12 -1.16 13.29
CA ALA A 248 6.06 -1.63 12.39
C ALA A 248 5.05 -2.55 13.10
N ILE A 249 5.53 -3.44 13.97
CA ILE A 249 4.70 -4.43 14.66
C ILE A 249 4.11 -3.93 15.99
N GLN A 250 4.37 -2.70 16.43
CA GLN A 250 3.75 -2.18 17.66
C GLN A 250 2.22 -2.25 17.57
N PRO A 251 1.49 -2.57 18.65
CA PRO A 251 0.02 -2.63 18.64
C PRO A 251 -0.68 -1.35 18.15
N THR A 252 -0.06 -0.19 18.38
CA THR A 252 -0.57 1.12 17.94
C THR A 252 -0.61 1.24 16.43
N LEU A 253 0.38 0.70 15.70
CA LEU A 253 0.45 0.77 14.23
C LEU A 253 -0.05 -0.54 13.58
N TRP A 254 0.37 -1.68 14.13
CA TRP A 254 0.05 -3.05 13.73
C TRP A 254 0.21 -3.31 12.22
N ARG A 255 1.26 -2.72 11.64
CA ARG A 255 1.63 -2.88 10.23
C ARG A 255 2.54 -4.09 10.09
N LEU A 256 1.92 -5.27 10.14
CA LEU A 256 2.61 -6.54 9.91
C LEU A 256 3.38 -6.51 8.58
N PRO A 257 4.66 -6.89 8.57
CA PRO A 257 5.46 -6.95 7.35
C PRO A 257 4.79 -7.79 6.25
N ASP A 258 4.84 -7.27 5.02
CA ASP A 258 4.30 -7.89 3.82
C ASP A 258 5.21 -7.63 2.61
N ALA A 259 4.81 -8.09 1.42
CA ALA A 259 5.59 -7.89 0.19
C ALA A 259 5.78 -6.41 -0.21
N THR A 260 5.31 -5.45 0.58
CA THR A 260 5.57 -4.02 0.37
C THR A 260 6.65 -3.46 1.29
N THR A 261 7.23 -4.27 2.20
CA THR A 261 8.26 -3.81 3.14
C THR A 261 9.50 -4.71 3.11
N SER A 262 10.69 -4.13 3.33
CA SER A 262 11.93 -4.91 3.39
C SER A 262 12.02 -5.79 4.63
N THR A 263 11.35 -5.40 5.73
CA THR A 263 11.25 -6.16 6.98
C THR A 263 10.61 -7.52 6.78
N TRP A 264 9.78 -7.69 5.74
CA TRP A 264 9.13 -8.95 5.41
C TRP A 264 10.14 -10.07 5.12
N ILE A 265 11.21 -9.75 4.38
CA ILE A 265 12.28 -10.70 4.07
C ILE A 265 13.29 -10.77 5.21
N LYS A 266 13.73 -9.62 5.73
CA LYS A 266 14.81 -9.53 6.73
C LYS A 266 14.53 -10.37 7.98
N PHE A 267 13.26 -10.44 8.39
CA PHE A 267 12.82 -11.11 9.62
C PHE A 267 11.97 -12.36 9.35
N GLY A 268 11.99 -12.89 8.12
CA GLY A 268 11.39 -14.20 7.83
C GLY A 268 9.87 -14.24 7.76
N PHE A 269 9.17 -13.10 7.78
CA PHE A 269 7.72 -13.04 7.52
C PHE A 269 7.36 -13.51 6.11
N CYS A 270 8.32 -13.53 5.18
CA CYS A 270 8.19 -14.11 3.84
C CYS A 270 7.92 -15.62 3.84
N HIS A 271 8.22 -16.31 4.94
CA HIS A 271 7.87 -17.71 5.11
C HIS A 271 6.44 -17.95 5.61
N CYS A 272 5.75 -16.90 6.09
CA CYS A 272 4.36 -17.01 6.51
C CYS A 272 3.43 -17.14 5.29
N ARG A 273 2.59 -18.18 5.29
CA ARG A 273 1.58 -18.46 4.25
C ARG A 273 0.19 -17.93 4.58
N SER A 274 0.00 -17.41 5.79
CA SER A 274 -1.28 -16.86 6.25
C SER A 274 -1.07 -15.62 7.12
N PHE A 275 -2.12 -14.79 7.22
CA PHE A 275 -2.13 -13.66 8.15
C PHE A 275 -1.96 -14.10 9.61
N SER A 276 -2.60 -15.21 10.02
CA SER A 276 -2.46 -15.75 11.38
C SER A 276 -1.01 -16.10 11.74
N GLN A 277 -0.23 -16.65 10.80
CA GLN A 277 1.19 -16.91 11.01
C GLN A 277 1.99 -15.61 11.16
N ARG A 278 1.69 -14.58 10.37
CA ARG A 278 2.34 -13.25 10.50
C ARG A 278 2.03 -12.62 11.87
N VAL A 279 0.78 -12.72 12.33
CA VAL A 279 0.36 -12.27 13.67
C VAL A 279 1.13 -13.02 14.76
N GLN A 280 1.21 -14.34 14.68
CA GLN A 280 1.94 -15.16 15.65
C GLN A 280 3.42 -14.79 15.67
N LEU A 281 4.06 -14.67 14.50
CA LEU A 281 5.47 -14.30 14.41
C LEU A 281 5.73 -12.90 14.99
N ALA A 282 4.89 -11.90 14.68
CA ALA A 282 4.99 -10.57 15.27
C ALA A 282 4.86 -10.59 16.80
N LYS A 283 3.94 -11.41 17.34
CA LYS A 283 3.81 -11.59 18.80
C LYS A 283 5.08 -12.16 19.42
N HIS A 284 5.73 -13.15 18.79
CA HIS A 284 7.00 -13.68 19.28
C HIS A 284 8.13 -12.64 19.28
N TYR A 285 8.22 -11.79 18.25
CA TYR A 285 9.17 -10.67 18.25
C TYR A 285 8.88 -9.69 19.40
N LEU A 286 7.63 -9.29 19.61
CA LEU A 286 7.26 -8.43 20.74
C LEU A 286 7.58 -9.08 22.10
N SER A 287 7.29 -10.38 22.26
CA SER A 287 7.63 -11.13 23.47
C SER A 287 9.14 -11.26 23.69
N LEU A 288 9.94 -11.28 22.62
CA LEU A 288 11.40 -11.31 22.71
C LEU A 288 11.96 -10.02 23.33
N ALA A 289 11.36 -8.87 23.04
CA ALA A 289 11.76 -7.61 23.68
C ALA A 289 11.45 -7.61 25.19
N THR A 290 10.41 -8.31 25.62
CA THR A 290 10.02 -8.38 27.04
C THR A 290 10.58 -9.59 27.79
N SER A 291 11.32 -10.49 27.12
CA SER A 291 11.88 -11.71 27.72
C SER A 291 13.24 -11.51 28.41
N GLY A 292 13.66 -10.26 28.61
CA GLY A 292 14.97 -9.90 29.16
C GLY A 292 16.14 -10.04 28.18
N ALA A 293 15.87 -10.20 26.88
CA ALA A 293 16.90 -10.00 25.85
C ALA A 293 17.18 -8.51 25.69
N THR A 294 18.47 -8.14 25.62
CA THR A 294 18.84 -6.75 25.36
C THR A 294 18.65 -6.41 23.88
N PHE A 295 18.56 -5.13 23.53
CA PHE A 295 18.54 -4.69 22.14
C PHE A 295 19.77 -5.22 21.37
N ASP A 296 20.95 -5.18 21.98
CA ASP A 296 22.18 -5.69 21.36
C ASP A 296 22.17 -7.21 21.19
N ASP A 297 21.56 -7.98 22.12
CA ASP A 297 21.37 -9.43 21.93
C ASP A 297 20.53 -9.73 20.67
N ILE A 298 19.45 -8.96 20.49
CA ILE A 298 18.54 -9.12 19.34
C ILE A 298 19.25 -8.73 18.05
N VAL A 299 20.01 -7.63 18.05
CA VAL A 299 20.80 -7.19 16.89
C VAL A 299 21.88 -8.20 16.53
N ALA A 300 22.63 -8.70 17.51
CA ALA A 300 23.65 -9.73 17.28
C ALA A 300 23.05 -11.03 16.74
N ALA A 301 21.90 -11.46 17.27
CA ALA A 301 21.18 -12.61 16.77
C ALA A 301 20.63 -12.38 15.35
N TYR A 302 20.16 -11.17 15.03
CA TYR A 302 19.75 -10.81 13.67
C TYR A 302 20.91 -10.89 12.68
N GLU A 303 22.06 -10.33 13.02
CA GLU A 303 23.27 -10.35 12.18
C GLU A 303 23.80 -11.77 11.96
N ALA A 304 23.80 -12.58 13.02
CA ALA A 304 24.22 -13.98 12.96
C ALA A 304 23.18 -14.92 12.33
N LEU A 305 21.99 -14.43 11.97
CA LEU A 305 20.84 -15.23 11.52
C LEU A 305 20.35 -16.25 12.56
N ARG A 306 20.52 -15.95 13.85
CA ARG A 306 20.25 -16.81 15.01
C ARG A 306 19.09 -16.35 15.91
N ILE A 307 18.15 -15.58 15.35
CA ILE A 307 16.92 -15.17 16.04
C ILE A 307 16.11 -16.37 16.58
N PRO A 308 15.91 -17.48 15.83
CA PRO A 308 15.20 -18.65 16.37
C PRO A 308 15.85 -19.18 17.65
N GLU A 309 17.17 -19.31 17.66
CA GLU A 309 17.95 -19.80 18.80
C GLU A 309 17.83 -18.86 19.99
N LEU A 310 17.84 -17.54 19.75
CA LEU A 310 17.61 -16.55 20.80
C LEU A 310 16.19 -16.66 21.37
N MET A 311 15.17 -16.83 20.52
CA MET A 311 13.78 -17.04 20.97
C MET A 311 13.66 -18.28 21.86
N HIS A 312 14.22 -19.41 21.44
CA HIS A 312 14.25 -20.65 22.22
C HIS A 312 15.00 -20.48 23.55
N ALA A 313 16.16 -19.82 23.54
CA ALA A 313 16.95 -19.55 24.74
C ALA A 313 16.23 -18.65 25.75
N ARG A 314 15.29 -17.82 25.28
CA ARG A 314 14.43 -16.97 26.11
C ARG A 314 13.07 -17.60 26.45
N GLY A 315 12.90 -18.90 26.16
CA GLY A 315 11.70 -19.66 26.51
C GLY A 315 10.49 -19.38 25.63
N LEU A 316 10.67 -18.81 24.44
CA LEU A 316 9.59 -18.54 23.50
C LEU A 316 9.39 -19.75 22.57
N ASP A 317 8.28 -20.47 22.72
CA ASP A 317 7.97 -21.62 21.88
C ASP A 317 7.51 -21.20 20.48
N ILE A 318 8.40 -21.35 19.50
CA ILE A 318 8.12 -21.12 18.07
C ILE A 318 7.98 -22.43 17.27
N SER A 319 7.95 -23.59 17.93
CA SER A 319 7.99 -24.92 17.28
C SER A 319 6.82 -25.13 16.31
N LYS A 320 5.65 -24.57 16.62
CA LYS A 320 4.48 -24.60 15.74
C LYS A 320 4.71 -23.82 14.44
N LEU A 321 5.38 -22.68 14.50
CA LEU A 321 5.73 -21.89 13.32
C LEU A 321 6.80 -22.61 12.49
N GLU A 322 7.83 -23.15 13.15
CA GLU A 322 8.92 -23.89 12.51
C GLU A 322 8.42 -25.15 11.78
N SER A 323 7.55 -25.95 12.43
CA SER A 323 6.93 -27.13 11.82
C SER A 323 6.03 -26.78 10.62
N GLN A 324 5.53 -25.55 10.54
CA GLN A 324 4.80 -25.02 9.40
C GLN A 324 5.71 -24.37 8.34
N GLY A 325 7.03 -24.46 8.51
CA GLY A 325 8.04 -23.96 7.58
C GLY A 325 8.35 -22.47 7.73
N VAL A 326 7.87 -21.80 8.79
CA VAL A 326 8.18 -20.40 9.09
C VAL A 326 9.52 -20.34 9.83
N VAL A 327 10.48 -19.64 9.24
CA VAL A 327 11.81 -19.46 9.84
C VAL A 327 12.05 -17.97 10.10
N PRO A 328 12.20 -17.52 11.36
CA PRO A 328 12.27 -16.10 11.73
C PRO A 328 13.66 -15.49 11.48
N ARG A 329 14.17 -15.64 10.26
CA ARG A 329 15.45 -15.10 9.79
C ARG A 329 15.40 -14.79 8.30
N ARG A 330 16.36 -14.01 7.83
CA ARG A 330 16.53 -13.74 6.40
C ARG A 330 16.75 -15.08 5.65
N PRO A 331 16.05 -15.29 4.52
CA PRO A 331 16.28 -16.46 3.66
C PRO A 331 17.69 -16.47 3.08
N GLY A 332 18.16 -17.64 2.65
CA GLY A 332 19.43 -17.78 1.94
C GLY A 332 19.42 -17.06 0.57
N PRO A 333 20.59 -16.87 -0.08
CA PRO A 333 20.71 -16.04 -1.28
C PRO A 333 19.74 -16.40 -2.42
N CYS A 334 19.54 -17.70 -2.68
CA CYS A 334 18.68 -18.17 -3.77
C CYS A 334 17.20 -17.89 -3.48
N GLU A 335 16.73 -18.14 -2.26
CA GLU A 335 15.37 -17.81 -1.82
C GLU A 335 15.15 -16.29 -1.73
N TYR A 336 16.18 -15.56 -1.29
CA TYR A 336 16.16 -14.11 -1.17
C TYR A 336 15.84 -13.46 -2.53
N SER A 337 16.46 -13.90 -3.63
CA SER A 337 16.21 -13.32 -4.96
C SER A 337 14.74 -13.44 -5.41
N VAL A 338 14.08 -14.57 -5.12
CA VAL A 338 12.66 -14.78 -5.42
C VAL A 338 11.77 -13.88 -4.56
N PHE A 339 12.02 -13.81 -3.25
CA PHE A 339 11.24 -12.92 -2.39
C PHE A 339 11.46 -11.44 -2.75
N ARG A 340 12.67 -11.07 -3.19
CA ARG A 340 12.95 -9.72 -3.71
C ARG A 340 12.16 -9.44 -4.97
N LEU A 341 12.09 -10.39 -5.91
CA LEU A 341 11.23 -10.27 -7.09
C LEU A 341 9.77 -10.04 -6.67
N MET A 342 9.26 -10.77 -5.68
CA MET A 342 7.90 -10.57 -5.16
C MET A 342 7.69 -9.14 -4.63
N ILE A 343 8.65 -8.61 -3.86
CA ILE A 343 8.60 -7.22 -3.40
C ILE A 343 8.58 -6.26 -4.59
N SER A 344 9.49 -6.41 -5.54
CA SER A 344 9.59 -5.51 -6.69
C SER A 344 8.33 -5.53 -7.55
N VAL A 345 7.73 -6.70 -7.76
CA VAL A 345 6.48 -6.85 -8.51
C VAL A 345 5.31 -6.20 -7.79
N GLU A 346 5.13 -6.46 -6.49
CA GLU A 346 4.07 -5.81 -5.72
C GLU A 346 4.29 -4.29 -5.65
N HIS A 347 5.52 -3.85 -5.41
CA HIS A 347 5.88 -2.44 -5.39
C HIS A 347 5.52 -1.74 -6.70
N ALA A 348 6.01 -2.25 -7.83
CA ALA A 348 5.79 -1.70 -9.16
C ALA A 348 4.30 -1.65 -9.56
N LEU A 349 3.50 -2.62 -9.12
CA LEU A 349 2.08 -2.74 -9.47
C LEU A 349 1.13 -2.26 -8.37
N SER A 350 1.64 -1.74 -7.26
CA SER A 350 0.80 -1.32 -6.12
C SER A 350 0.13 0.02 -6.36
N GLY A 351 0.74 0.89 -7.20
CA GLY A 351 0.33 2.29 -7.34
C GLY A 351 0.48 3.12 -6.06
N ARG A 352 1.11 2.57 -5.02
CA ARG A 352 1.36 3.26 -3.74
C ARG A 352 2.47 4.29 -3.94
N PHE A 353 2.36 5.40 -3.22
CA PHE A 353 3.44 6.36 -3.12
C PHE A 353 4.67 5.71 -2.46
N CYS A 354 5.84 5.83 -3.09
CA CYS A 354 7.15 5.51 -2.50
C CYS A 354 8.08 6.69 -2.74
N ASP A 355 8.94 6.99 -1.78
CA ASP A 355 10.08 7.91 -1.99
C ASP A 355 11.01 7.43 -3.13
N CYS A 356 10.94 6.15 -3.51
CA CYS A 356 11.52 5.60 -4.74
C CYS A 356 11.10 6.38 -6.00
N PHE A 357 9.89 6.95 -6.01
CA PHE A 357 9.34 7.77 -7.08
C PHE A 357 9.61 9.27 -6.88
N ARG A 358 10.18 9.68 -5.73
CA ARG A 358 10.68 11.05 -5.53
C ARG A 358 12.05 11.16 -6.19
N VAL A 359 12.15 12.06 -7.16
CA VAL A 359 13.43 12.47 -7.75
C VAL A 359 14.24 13.17 -6.66
N HIS A 360 15.20 12.47 -6.05
CA HIS A 360 16.21 13.11 -5.20
C HIS A 360 17.41 13.47 -6.08
N GLU A 361 17.73 14.77 -6.17
CA GLU A 361 18.87 15.30 -6.94
C GLU A 361 20.23 14.70 -6.54
N GLN A 362 20.32 14.06 -5.37
CA GLN A 362 21.54 13.42 -4.85
C GLN A 362 21.51 11.89 -4.87
N ARG A 363 20.48 11.27 -5.44
CA ARG A 363 20.50 9.84 -5.76
C ARG A 363 20.75 9.70 -7.26
N GLU A 364 22.03 9.56 -7.64
CA GLU A 364 22.47 9.24 -9.00
C GLU A 364 21.90 7.92 -9.56
N CYS A 365 21.08 7.21 -8.80
CA CYS A 365 20.74 5.86 -9.17
C CYS A 365 19.65 5.78 -10.28
N HIS A 366 18.70 6.72 -10.44
CA HIS A 366 17.53 6.45 -11.30
C HIS A 366 16.88 7.65 -12.06
N ARG A 367 16.22 7.33 -13.19
CA ARG A 367 15.39 8.25 -14.02
C ARG A 367 13.88 8.15 -13.65
N PRO A 368 13.05 9.16 -13.94
CA PRO A 368 11.76 9.37 -13.25
C PRO A 368 10.58 8.39 -13.52
N PHE A 369 10.75 7.27 -14.25
CA PHE A 369 9.61 6.43 -14.67
C PHE A 369 9.90 4.92 -14.78
N GLU A 370 11.04 4.43 -14.31
CA GLU A 370 11.30 2.99 -14.36
C GLU A 370 10.63 2.28 -13.16
N THR A 371 9.78 1.30 -13.46
CA THR A 371 9.32 0.31 -12.49
C THR A 371 10.52 -0.58 -12.14
N HIS A 372 11.34 -0.13 -11.19
CA HIS A 372 12.64 -0.76 -10.95
C HIS A 372 12.50 -2.14 -10.29
N LEU A 373 12.93 -3.14 -11.04
CA LEU A 373 13.44 -4.40 -10.52
C LEU A 373 14.94 -4.20 -10.27
N GLU A 374 15.47 -4.75 -9.19
CA GLU A 374 16.93 -4.78 -8.98
C GLU A 374 17.62 -5.57 -10.10
N ARG A 375 18.90 -5.29 -10.37
CA ARG A 375 19.66 -5.92 -11.46
C ARG A 375 19.61 -7.45 -11.44
N GLU A 376 19.68 -8.06 -10.26
CA GLU A 376 19.53 -9.52 -10.11
C GLU A 376 18.13 -9.99 -10.51
N GLY A 377 17.10 -9.23 -10.11
CA GLY A 377 15.73 -9.48 -10.53
C GLY A 377 15.55 -9.33 -12.04
N ASP A 378 16.24 -8.34 -12.64
CA ASP A 378 16.17 -8.05 -14.06
C ASP A 378 16.77 -9.19 -14.90
N LEU A 379 17.94 -9.69 -14.49
CA LEU A 379 18.67 -10.74 -15.19
C LEU A 379 18.06 -12.14 -15.00
N ASN A 380 17.71 -12.50 -13.76
CA ASN A 380 17.35 -13.88 -13.43
C ASN A 380 15.90 -14.25 -13.77
N PHE A 381 15.04 -13.26 -14.02
CA PHE A 381 13.60 -13.46 -14.23
C PHE A 381 13.10 -12.90 -15.56
N GLY A 382 13.99 -12.82 -16.56
CA GLY A 382 13.61 -12.56 -17.95
C GLY A 382 13.16 -11.14 -18.24
N PHE A 383 13.48 -10.16 -17.39
CA PHE A 383 13.20 -8.74 -17.67
C PHE A 383 14.33 -8.06 -18.44
N HIS A 384 15.53 -8.64 -18.43
CA HIS A 384 16.65 -8.12 -19.19
C HIS A 384 16.34 -8.06 -20.69
N LEU A 385 16.71 -6.96 -21.35
CA LEU A 385 16.44 -6.67 -22.76
C LEU A 385 14.95 -6.60 -23.15
N THR A 386 14.05 -6.53 -22.18
CA THR A 386 12.62 -6.31 -22.47
C THR A 386 12.31 -4.85 -22.69
N SER A 387 11.40 -4.56 -23.63
CA SER A 387 10.78 -3.24 -23.75
C SER A 387 9.93 -2.92 -22.51
N SER A 388 9.61 -1.64 -22.30
CA SER A 388 8.76 -1.24 -21.17
C SER A 388 7.39 -1.94 -21.16
N TRP A 389 6.83 -2.26 -22.34
CA TRP A 389 5.59 -3.01 -22.46
C TRP A 389 5.74 -4.47 -22.02
N GLU A 390 6.77 -5.16 -22.53
CA GLU A 390 7.06 -6.55 -22.15
C GLU A 390 7.38 -6.66 -20.66
N LYS A 391 8.15 -5.71 -20.12
CA LYS A 391 8.42 -5.59 -18.68
C LYS A 391 7.13 -5.48 -17.88
N TRP A 392 6.18 -4.66 -18.32
CA TRP A 392 4.87 -4.54 -17.66
C TRP A 392 4.04 -5.83 -17.75
N GLN A 393 4.05 -6.52 -18.89
CA GLN A 393 3.40 -7.83 -19.03
C GLN A 393 4.01 -8.87 -18.08
N LEU A 394 5.34 -8.91 -17.99
CA LEU A 394 6.05 -9.80 -17.06
C LEU A 394 5.74 -9.48 -15.60
N LEU A 395 5.68 -8.20 -15.21
CA LEU A 395 5.26 -7.82 -13.86
C LEU A 395 3.86 -8.35 -13.54
N ASN A 396 2.89 -8.18 -14.45
CA ASN A 396 1.53 -8.69 -14.24
C ASN A 396 1.48 -10.22 -14.23
N PHE A 397 2.27 -10.86 -15.07
CA PHE A 397 2.43 -12.31 -15.08
C PHE A 397 2.97 -12.83 -13.73
N TYR A 398 4.08 -12.28 -13.23
CA TYR A 398 4.62 -12.69 -11.94
C TYR A 398 3.63 -12.42 -10.80
N LYS A 399 2.91 -11.29 -10.84
CA LYS A 399 1.84 -11.00 -9.86
C LYS A 399 0.74 -12.07 -9.88
N TYR A 400 0.39 -12.57 -11.07
CA TYR A 400 -0.54 -13.68 -11.22
C TYR A 400 0.03 -14.99 -10.67
N ILE A 401 1.28 -15.32 -11.02
CA ILE A 401 1.97 -16.52 -10.52
C ILE A 401 2.05 -16.55 -9.00
N PHE A 402 2.41 -15.44 -8.36
CA PHE A 402 2.52 -15.37 -6.90
C PHE A 402 1.20 -15.56 -6.16
N ARG A 403 0.07 -15.45 -6.86
CA ARG A 403 -1.28 -15.67 -6.31
C ARG A 403 -1.78 -17.10 -6.53
N GLN A 404 -1.07 -17.92 -7.29
CA GLN A 404 -1.44 -19.32 -7.49
C GLN A 404 -1.31 -20.11 -6.19
N ARG A 405 -2.28 -20.98 -5.91
CA ARG A 405 -2.27 -21.81 -4.69
C ARG A 405 -1.10 -22.79 -4.65
N SER A 406 -0.63 -23.22 -5.82
CA SER A 406 0.49 -24.14 -5.99
C SER A 406 1.86 -23.44 -6.01
N PHE A 407 1.89 -22.10 -6.00
CA PHE A 407 3.14 -21.36 -6.00
C PHE A 407 3.91 -21.59 -4.69
N ASP A 408 5.19 -21.98 -4.84
CA ASP A 408 6.15 -22.13 -3.75
C ASP A 408 7.44 -21.39 -4.10
N ALA A 409 7.72 -20.31 -3.37
CA ALA A 409 8.91 -19.49 -3.57
C ALA A 409 10.22 -20.30 -3.44
N ARG A 410 10.25 -21.35 -2.61
CA ARG A 410 11.44 -22.20 -2.45
C ARG A 410 11.63 -23.13 -3.63
N ARG A 411 10.54 -23.61 -4.23
CA ARG A 411 10.62 -24.40 -5.48
C ARG A 411 11.12 -23.52 -6.63
N MET A 412 10.61 -22.30 -6.73
CA MET A 412 11.10 -21.32 -7.71
C MET A 412 12.58 -21.02 -7.49
N ALA A 413 13.00 -20.78 -6.24
CA ALA A 413 14.39 -20.49 -5.91
C ALA A 413 15.33 -21.64 -6.31
N ARG A 414 14.94 -22.89 -6.04
CA ARG A 414 15.69 -24.07 -6.50
C ARG A 414 15.76 -24.16 -8.03
N ALA A 415 14.69 -23.79 -8.73
CA ALA A 415 14.64 -23.82 -10.18
C ALA A 415 15.50 -22.70 -10.83
N VAL A 416 15.68 -21.56 -10.15
CA VAL A 416 16.59 -20.48 -10.57
C VAL A 416 18.05 -20.86 -10.38
N ASP A 417 18.35 -21.60 -9.31
CA ASP A 417 19.71 -22.03 -8.94
C ASP A 417 20.12 -23.36 -9.59
N ASP A 418 19.23 -23.94 -10.40
CA ASP A 418 19.50 -25.19 -11.11
C ASP A 418 20.53 -24.98 -12.22
N ALA A 419 21.38 -25.97 -12.44
CA ALA A 419 22.32 -25.96 -13.57
C ALA A 419 21.59 -26.09 -14.91
N ASP A 420 20.41 -26.72 -14.92
CA ASP A 420 19.52 -26.78 -16.07
C ASP A 420 18.81 -25.42 -16.26
N ARG A 421 19.10 -24.77 -17.40
CA ARG A 421 18.52 -23.47 -17.74
C ARG A 421 17.00 -23.54 -17.96
N ASP A 422 16.46 -24.72 -18.22
CA ASP A 422 15.04 -24.91 -18.47
C ASP A 422 14.24 -25.17 -17.17
N SER A 423 14.90 -25.36 -16.02
CA SER A 423 14.23 -25.69 -14.74
C SER A 423 13.26 -24.60 -14.28
N LEU A 424 13.65 -23.31 -14.36
CA LEU A 424 12.76 -22.19 -14.03
C LEU A 424 11.53 -22.18 -14.93
N GLU A 425 11.72 -22.40 -16.24
CA GLU A 425 10.65 -22.42 -17.22
C GLU A 425 9.71 -23.59 -16.99
N ALA A 426 10.24 -24.79 -16.74
CA ALA A 426 9.46 -25.97 -16.40
C ALA A 426 8.64 -25.76 -15.13
N TYR A 427 9.20 -25.10 -14.12
CA TYR A 427 8.47 -24.74 -12.91
C TYR A 427 7.33 -23.75 -13.20
N LEU A 428 7.58 -22.68 -13.96
CA LEU A 428 6.56 -21.70 -14.33
C LEU A 428 5.44 -22.34 -15.19
N GLU A 429 5.79 -23.20 -16.13
CA GLU A 429 4.84 -23.95 -16.98
C GLU A 429 4.00 -24.92 -16.15
N SER A 430 4.54 -25.48 -15.05
CA SER A 430 3.78 -26.31 -14.12
C SER A 430 2.72 -25.53 -13.33
N LEU A 431 2.91 -24.22 -13.16
CA LEU A 431 1.96 -23.33 -12.50
C LEU A 431 0.91 -22.77 -13.47
N ASP A 432 1.31 -22.54 -14.73
CA ASP A 432 0.44 -21.99 -15.76
C ASP A 432 0.74 -22.56 -17.17
N PRO A 433 0.20 -23.74 -17.52
CA PRO A 433 0.48 -24.39 -18.80
C PRO A 433 0.11 -23.52 -20.02
N GLY A 434 0.95 -23.54 -21.05
CA GLY A 434 0.83 -22.76 -22.27
C GLY A 434 1.19 -21.28 -22.12
N MET A 435 1.82 -20.87 -21.01
CA MET A 435 2.20 -19.49 -20.71
C MET A 435 3.02 -18.88 -21.85
N ARG A 436 4.07 -19.56 -22.30
CA ARG A 436 4.97 -19.04 -23.34
C ARG A 436 4.21 -18.66 -24.61
N LYS A 437 3.27 -19.51 -25.03
CA LYS A 437 2.42 -19.23 -26.21
C LYS A 437 1.61 -17.96 -26.00
N ARG A 438 1.07 -17.73 -24.80
CA ARG A 438 0.28 -16.52 -24.49
C ARG A 438 1.12 -15.25 -24.41
N LEU A 439 2.31 -15.30 -23.80
CA LEU A 439 3.22 -14.14 -23.74
C LEU A 439 3.79 -13.78 -25.11
N HIS A 440 4.17 -14.76 -25.93
CA HIS A 440 4.64 -14.52 -27.31
C HIS A 440 3.52 -14.01 -28.23
N LEU A 441 2.28 -14.49 -28.09
CA LEU A 441 1.14 -13.96 -28.84
C LEU A 441 0.77 -12.52 -28.43
N ALA A 442 1.09 -12.11 -27.20
CA ALA A 442 0.89 -10.74 -26.72
C ALA A 442 2.03 -9.78 -27.09
N ALA A 443 3.20 -10.30 -27.46
CA ALA A 443 4.39 -9.56 -27.87
C ALA A 443 4.61 -9.51 -29.39
N ALA A 444 3.88 -10.30 -30.17
CA ALA A 444 3.92 -10.22 -31.62
C ALA A 444 3.43 -8.82 -32.07
N PRO A 445 4.22 -8.06 -32.86
CA PRO A 445 3.66 -6.94 -33.57
C PRO A 445 2.54 -7.50 -34.44
N LEU A 446 1.40 -6.81 -34.47
CA LEU A 446 0.40 -7.01 -35.52
C LEU A 446 1.03 -6.57 -36.84
N SER A 447 1.88 -7.42 -37.41
CA SER A 447 2.25 -7.37 -38.82
C SER A 447 1.16 -8.08 -39.58
N GLN A 448 0.12 -7.31 -39.91
CA GLN A 448 -0.69 -7.42 -41.13
C GLN A 448 -1.39 -6.10 -41.38
#